data_AF-A0A377CDG1-F1
#
_entry.id   AF-A0A377CDG1-F1
#
_cell.length_a   1.000
_cell.length_b   1.000
_cell.length_c   1.000
_cell.angle_alpha   90.00
_cell.angle_beta   90.00
_cell.angle_gamma   90.00
#
_symmetry.space_group_name_H-M   'P 1'
#
loop_
_entity.id
_entity.type
_entity.pdbx_description
1 polymer ?
#
loop_
_entity_poly.entity_id
_entity_poly.type
_entity_poly.pdbx_seq_one_letter_code
_entity_poly.pdbx_strand_id
1 'polypeptide(L)'
;MVKNPKRTVTLATMLGTGLAGIVYIAATQVLSGMYPSSVMAASGAPFAISASTILGNWAAPLVSAFTAFACLTSLGSWMMLVGQAGVRAANDGNFPKVYGEVDSNGIPKKGLLLAAVKMTALMILITLMNSAGGKASDLFGELTGIAVLLTMLPYFYSCVDLIRFEGVNIRNFVSLICSVLGCVFCFIALMGASSFELAGTFIVSLIILMFYARKMHERQSHSMDNHTASNAH
;
A
#
# COMPACT_ATOMS: atom_id res chain seq x y z
N MET A 1 5.62 -7.17 -25.66
CA MET A 1 6.78 -6.86 -24.79
C MET A 1 7.03 -5.36 -24.81
N VAL A 2 7.23 -4.74 -23.65
CA VAL A 2 7.50 -3.29 -23.56
C VAL A 2 8.89 -2.99 -24.10
N LYS A 3 9.00 -2.05 -25.04
CA LYS A 3 10.31 -1.53 -25.50
C LYS A 3 10.96 -0.77 -24.35
N ASN A 4 12.17 -1.18 -23.99
CA ASN A 4 13.04 -0.55 -22.99
C ASN A 4 12.36 -0.34 -21.60
N PRO A 5 12.14 -1.42 -20.83
CA PRO A 5 11.33 -1.37 -19.59
C PRO A 5 11.87 -0.39 -18.55
N LYS A 6 13.19 -0.23 -18.44
CA LYS A 6 13.80 0.73 -17.48
C LYS A 6 13.36 2.18 -17.71
N ARG A 7 13.08 2.58 -18.95
CA ARG A 7 12.70 3.96 -19.26
C ARG A 7 11.19 4.13 -19.32
N THR A 8 10.51 3.18 -19.97
CA THR A 8 9.06 3.24 -20.18
C THR A 8 8.29 3.10 -18.87
N VAL A 9 8.73 2.22 -17.96
CA VAL A 9 8.07 2.05 -16.66
C VAL A 9 8.26 3.29 -15.79
N THR A 10 9.49 3.80 -15.66
CA THR A 10 9.76 5.00 -14.86
C THR A 10 9.04 6.23 -15.41
N LEU A 11 9.02 6.44 -16.73
CA LEU A 11 8.28 7.56 -17.33
C LEU A 11 6.77 7.42 -17.13
N ALA A 12 6.21 6.22 -17.32
CA ALA A 12 4.79 5.98 -17.11
C ALA A 12 4.39 6.22 -15.65
N THR A 13 5.20 5.76 -14.68
CA THR A 13 4.96 6.02 -13.25
C THR A 13 5.07 7.50 -12.92
N MET A 14 6.12 8.20 -13.35
CA MET A 14 6.30 9.63 -13.04
C MET A 14 5.22 10.51 -13.67
N LEU A 15 4.86 10.26 -14.94
CA LEU A 15 3.79 11.00 -15.61
C LEU A 15 2.43 10.69 -14.98
N GLY A 16 2.17 9.42 -14.66
CA GLY A 16 0.92 9.00 -14.01
C GLY A 16 0.75 9.64 -12.63
N THR A 17 1.77 9.56 -11.79
CA THR A 17 1.76 10.19 -10.45
C THR A 17 1.66 11.71 -10.55
N GLY A 18 2.38 12.34 -11.48
CA GLY A 18 2.32 13.80 -11.69
C GLY A 18 0.93 14.28 -12.11
N LEU A 19 0.32 13.63 -13.10
CA LEU A 19 -1.03 13.97 -13.55
C LEU A 19 -2.07 13.74 -12.43
N ALA A 20 -1.99 12.59 -11.74
CA ALA A 20 -2.87 12.30 -10.61
C ALA A 20 -2.72 13.35 -9.49
N GLY A 21 -1.50 13.76 -9.17
CA GLY A 21 -1.22 14.80 -8.17
C GLY A 21 -1.81 16.16 -8.54
N ILE A 22 -1.68 16.59 -9.79
CA ILE A 22 -2.26 17.85 -10.28
C ILE A 22 -3.79 17.83 -10.13
N VAL A 23 -4.43 16.74 -10.59
CA VAL A 23 -5.88 16.58 -10.48
C VAL A 23 -6.32 16.55 -9.01
N TYR A 24 -5.57 15.85 -8.16
CA TYR A 24 -5.88 15.75 -6.73
C TYR A 24 -5.81 17.11 -6.03
N ILE A 25 -4.74 17.88 -6.26
CA ILE A 25 -4.58 19.23 -5.68
C ILE A 25 -5.71 20.14 -6.15
N ALA A 26 -5.97 20.19 -7.47
CA ALA A 26 -7.02 21.02 -8.03
C ALA A 26 -8.39 20.67 -7.43
N ALA A 27 -8.70 19.37 -7.32
CA ALA A 27 -9.96 18.91 -6.76
C ALA A 27 -10.07 19.25 -5.26
N THR A 28 -9.02 19.05 -4.47
CA THR A 28 -9.02 19.43 -3.04
C THR A 28 -9.22 20.93 -2.86
N GLN A 29 -8.60 21.79 -3.68
CA GLN A 29 -8.82 23.24 -3.61
C GLN A 29 -10.28 23.62 -3.88
N VAL A 30 -10.91 22.99 -4.88
CA VAL A 30 -12.33 23.21 -5.17
C VAL A 30 -13.20 22.76 -3.99
N LEU A 31 -12.96 21.55 -3.46
CA LEU A 31 -13.73 21.02 -2.32
C LEU A 31 -13.60 21.89 -1.07
N SER A 32 -12.38 22.27 -0.70
CA SER A 32 -12.10 23.12 0.46
C SER A 32 -12.64 24.55 0.28
N GLY A 33 -12.73 25.05 -0.95
CA GLY A 33 -13.36 26.35 -1.24
C GLY A 33 -14.89 26.30 -1.15
N MET A 34 -15.51 25.16 -1.45
CA MET A 34 -16.97 25.01 -1.49
C MET A 34 -17.60 24.63 -0.15
N TYR A 35 -16.92 23.86 0.70
CA TYR A 35 -17.49 23.32 1.92
C TYR A 35 -16.59 23.48 3.15
N PRO A 36 -17.17 23.74 4.34
CA PRO A 36 -16.44 23.62 5.59
C PRO A 36 -16.04 22.16 5.84
N SER A 37 -14.87 21.96 6.47
CA SER A 37 -14.29 20.64 6.74
C SER A 37 -15.23 19.71 7.53
N SER A 38 -16.09 20.27 8.40
CA SER A 38 -17.07 19.51 9.19
C SER A 38 -18.16 18.86 8.33
N VAL A 39 -18.61 19.51 7.26
CA VAL A 39 -19.63 18.99 6.34
C VAL A 39 -19.05 17.88 5.46
N MET A 40 -17.79 18.05 5.03
CA MET A 40 -17.08 17.03 4.26
C MET A 40 -16.73 15.81 5.11
N ALA A 41 -16.36 15.99 6.38
CA ALA A 41 -16.09 14.89 7.30
C ALA A 41 -17.36 14.07 7.63
N ALA A 42 -18.53 14.72 7.70
CA ALA A 42 -19.81 14.04 7.88
C ALA A 42 -20.35 13.40 6.59
N SER A 43 -19.79 13.76 5.42
CA SER A 43 -20.24 13.26 4.12
C SER A 43 -19.44 12.02 3.71
N GLY A 44 -20.12 10.89 3.53
CA GLY A 44 -19.50 9.68 3.00
C GLY A 44 -19.10 9.75 1.52
N ALA A 45 -19.50 10.80 0.79
CA ALA A 45 -19.26 10.93 -0.65
C ALA A 45 -19.00 12.40 -1.07
N PRO A 46 -17.85 12.99 -0.71
CA PRO A 46 -17.56 14.41 -0.92
C PRO A 46 -17.60 14.84 -2.40
N PHE A 47 -17.10 13.99 -3.31
CA PHE A 47 -17.11 14.28 -4.76
C PHE A 47 -18.52 14.24 -5.37
N ALA A 48 -19.38 13.32 -4.92
CA ALA A 48 -20.73 13.22 -5.43
C ALA A 48 -21.58 14.43 -5.03
N ILE A 49 -21.47 14.88 -3.78
CA ILE A 49 -22.18 16.07 -3.27
C ILE A 49 -21.69 17.35 -3.95
N SER A 50 -20.37 17.45 -4.15
CA SER A 50 -19.79 18.63 -4.80
C SER A 50 -20.19 18.69 -6.28
N ALA A 51 -20.19 17.54 -6.97
CA ALA A 51 -20.67 17.45 -8.34
C ALA A 51 -22.15 17.83 -8.46
N SER A 52 -23.01 17.40 -7.54
CA SER A 52 -24.43 17.79 -7.60
C SER A 52 -24.68 19.26 -7.33
N THR A 53 -23.80 19.91 -6.57
CA THR A 53 -23.91 21.35 -6.30
C THR A 53 -23.48 22.19 -7.50
N ILE A 54 -22.53 21.70 -8.32
CA ILE A 54 -22.06 22.41 -9.53
C ILE A 54 -22.95 22.11 -10.74
N LEU A 55 -23.31 20.84 -10.97
CA LEU A 55 -23.95 20.36 -12.20
C LEU A 55 -25.44 20.02 -12.03
N GLY A 56 -25.96 20.04 -10.80
CA GLY A 56 -27.32 19.66 -10.44
C GLY A 56 -27.47 18.21 -9.96
N ASN A 57 -28.65 17.88 -9.43
CA ASN A 57 -28.91 16.63 -8.70
C ASN A 57 -28.65 15.33 -9.50
N TRP A 58 -28.66 15.38 -10.84
CA TRP A 58 -28.39 14.23 -11.70
C TRP A 58 -26.92 13.80 -11.69
N ALA A 59 -26.00 14.70 -11.32
CA ALA A 59 -24.56 14.43 -11.34
C ALA A 59 -24.08 13.54 -10.18
N ALA A 60 -24.72 13.63 -9.00
CA ALA A 60 -24.37 12.82 -7.83
C ALA A 60 -24.43 11.30 -8.07
N PRO A 61 -25.55 10.73 -8.59
CA PRO A 61 -25.62 9.29 -8.82
C PRO A 61 -24.67 8.83 -9.94
N LEU A 62 -24.48 9.67 -10.98
CA LEU A 62 -23.55 9.35 -12.07
C LEU A 62 -22.10 9.28 -11.58
N VAL A 63 -21.64 10.31 -10.86
CA VAL A 63 -20.27 10.35 -10.31
C VAL A 63 -20.05 9.23 -9.30
N SER A 64 -21.05 8.92 -8.47
CA SER A 64 -20.98 7.79 -7.53
C SER A 64 -20.82 6.45 -8.26
N ALA A 65 -21.57 6.24 -9.35
CA ALA A 65 -21.47 5.02 -10.15
C ALA A 65 -20.09 4.87 -10.83
N PHE A 66 -19.57 5.94 -11.43
CA PHE A 66 -18.22 5.95 -12.00
C PHE A 66 -17.15 5.71 -10.95
N THR A 67 -17.29 6.31 -9.77
CA THR A 67 -16.36 6.11 -8.64
C THR A 67 -16.39 4.65 -8.18
N ALA A 68 -17.57 4.04 -8.06
CA ALA A 68 -17.70 2.64 -7.72
C ALA A 68 -17.01 1.73 -8.75
N PHE A 69 -17.20 1.99 -10.05
CA PHE A 69 -16.54 1.23 -11.11
C PHE A 69 -15.01 1.40 -11.10
N ALA A 70 -14.53 2.62 -10.84
CA ALA A 70 -13.11 2.90 -10.69
C ALA A 70 -12.51 2.16 -9.48
N CYS A 71 -13.20 2.14 -8.34
CA CYS A 71 -12.80 1.39 -7.15
C CYS A 71 -12.73 -0.12 -7.42
N LEU A 72 -13.73 -0.70 -8.11
CA LEU A 72 -13.73 -2.12 -8.47
C LEU A 72 -12.56 -2.48 -9.39
N THR A 73 -12.27 -1.63 -10.37
CA THR A 73 -11.13 -1.81 -11.29
C THR A 73 -9.80 -1.73 -10.54
N SER A 74 -9.66 -0.74 -9.66
CA SER A 74 -8.46 -0.56 -8.82
C SER A 74 -8.25 -1.76 -7.89
N LEU A 75 -9.32 -2.26 -7.27
CA LEU A 75 -9.29 -3.45 -6.42
C LEU A 75 -8.80 -4.67 -7.19
N GLY A 76 -9.29 -4.89 -8.42
CA GLY A 76 -8.85 -5.99 -9.27
C GLY A 76 -7.35 -5.95 -9.57
N SER A 77 -6.82 -4.76 -9.93
CA SER A 77 -5.39 -4.57 -10.18
C SER A 77 -4.54 -4.80 -8.93
N TRP A 78 -4.96 -4.29 -7.77
CA TRP A 78 -4.25 -4.44 -6.51
C TRP A 78 -4.19 -5.91 -6.06
N MET A 79 -5.31 -6.62 -6.22
CA MET A 79 -5.44 -8.04 -5.82
C MET A 79 -4.49 -8.93 -6.62
N MET A 80 -4.30 -8.65 -7.92
CA MET A 80 -3.30 -9.32 -8.75
C MET A 80 -1.86 -9.02 -8.31
N LEU A 81 -1.53 -7.74 -8.03
CA LEU A 81 -0.19 -7.35 -7.58
C LEU A 81 0.20 -8.02 -6.26
N VAL A 82 -0.72 -8.01 -5.28
CA VAL A 82 -0.51 -8.65 -3.98
C VAL A 82 -0.41 -10.17 -4.12
N GLY A 83 -1.21 -10.78 -4.99
CA GLY A 83 -1.13 -12.22 -5.29
C GLY A 83 0.24 -12.62 -5.83
N GLN A 84 0.75 -11.89 -6.83
CA GLN A 84 2.07 -12.15 -7.42
C GLN A 84 3.22 -11.90 -6.42
N ALA A 85 3.11 -10.86 -5.59
CA ALA A 85 4.06 -10.62 -4.50
C ALA A 85 4.07 -11.80 -3.50
N GLY A 86 2.89 -12.35 -3.17
CA GLY A 86 2.73 -13.52 -2.31
C GLY A 86 3.34 -14.79 -2.91
N VAL A 87 3.13 -15.04 -4.21
CA VAL A 87 3.76 -16.17 -4.93
C VAL A 87 5.27 -16.09 -4.86
N ARG A 88 5.82 -14.90 -5.14
CA ARG A 88 7.27 -14.68 -5.07
C ARG A 88 7.79 -14.93 -3.65
N ALA A 89 7.08 -14.43 -2.64
CA ALA A 89 7.44 -14.67 -1.24
C ALA A 89 7.34 -16.16 -0.85
N ALA A 90 6.38 -16.91 -1.39
CA ALA A 90 6.25 -18.36 -1.18
C ALA A 90 7.36 -19.15 -1.88
N ASN A 91 7.72 -18.77 -3.11
CA ASN A 91 8.83 -19.36 -3.87
C ASN A 91 10.18 -19.08 -3.19
N ASP A 92 10.34 -17.92 -2.57
CA ASP A 92 11.50 -17.59 -1.75
C ASP A 92 11.53 -18.38 -0.42
N GLY A 93 10.52 -19.21 -0.12
CA GLY A 93 10.37 -20.00 1.10
C GLY A 93 9.88 -19.18 2.31
N ASN A 94 9.38 -17.95 2.10
CA ASN A 94 8.92 -17.06 3.17
C ASN A 94 7.45 -17.24 3.54
N PHE A 95 6.66 -17.84 2.65
CA PHE A 95 5.22 -18.07 2.85
C PHE A 95 4.88 -19.56 2.65
N PRO A 96 3.77 -20.05 3.25
CA PRO A 96 3.28 -21.40 3.05
C PRO A 96 3.14 -21.75 1.56
N LYS A 97 3.44 -23.01 1.19
CA LYS A 97 3.40 -23.50 -0.21
C LYS A 97 2.08 -23.21 -0.93
N VAL A 98 0.97 -23.14 -0.18
CA VAL A 98 -0.38 -22.79 -0.69
C VAL A 98 -0.43 -21.42 -1.40
N TYR A 99 0.42 -20.46 -1.01
CA TYR A 99 0.51 -19.15 -1.66
C TYR A 99 1.39 -19.16 -2.93
N GLY A 100 2.23 -20.18 -3.10
CA GLY A 100 3.10 -20.35 -4.27
C GLY A 100 2.46 -21.14 -5.41
N GLU A 101 1.32 -21.77 -5.17
CA GLU A 101 0.59 -22.53 -6.19
C GLU A 101 -0.09 -21.58 -7.20
N VAL A 102 0.40 -21.61 -8.43
CA VAL A 102 -0.14 -20.87 -9.58
C VAL A 102 -0.89 -21.81 -10.53
N ASP A 103 -1.94 -21.30 -11.15
CA ASP A 103 -2.69 -21.99 -12.19
C ASP A 103 -1.92 -22.02 -13.53
N SER A 104 -2.42 -22.75 -14.53
CA SER A 104 -1.84 -22.81 -15.90
C SER A 104 -1.69 -21.43 -16.56
N ASN A 105 -2.50 -20.45 -16.15
CA ASN A 105 -2.42 -19.05 -16.58
C ASN A 105 -1.47 -18.17 -15.73
N GLY A 106 -0.72 -18.75 -14.78
CA GLY A 106 0.21 -18.00 -13.90
C GLY A 106 -0.46 -17.19 -12.79
N ILE A 107 -1.75 -17.45 -12.53
CA ILE A 107 -2.56 -16.71 -11.53
C ILE A 107 -2.60 -17.51 -10.22
N PRO A 108 -2.27 -16.91 -9.06
CA PRO A 108 -2.33 -17.59 -7.76
C PRO A 108 -3.74 -17.68 -7.21
N LYS A 109 -4.59 -18.53 -7.80
CA LYS A 109 -6.01 -18.66 -7.44
C LYS A 109 -6.23 -18.96 -5.94
N LYS A 110 -5.46 -19.89 -5.38
CA LYS A 110 -5.57 -20.29 -3.96
C LYS A 110 -5.12 -19.18 -3.01
N GLY A 111 -3.99 -18.54 -3.31
CA GLY A 111 -3.51 -17.38 -2.56
C GLY A 111 -4.48 -16.21 -2.60
N LEU A 112 -5.10 -15.96 -3.76
CA LEU A 112 -6.11 -14.91 -3.94
C LEU A 112 -7.39 -15.20 -3.16
N LEU A 113 -7.89 -16.43 -3.23
CA LEU A 113 -9.09 -16.85 -2.53
C LEU A 113 -8.90 -16.77 -1.02
N LEU A 114 -7.77 -17.27 -0.51
CA LEU A 114 -7.43 -17.17 0.90
C LEU A 114 -7.27 -15.70 1.33
N ALA A 115 -6.67 -14.86 0.48
CA ALA A 115 -6.52 -13.43 0.73
C ALA A 115 -7.86 -12.67 0.75
N ALA A 116 -8.81 -13.07 -0.11
CA ALA A 116 -10.16 -12.53 -0.13
C ALA A 116 -10.92 -12.95 1.14
N VAL A 117 -10.85 -14.24 1.51
CA VAL A 117 -11.51 -14.77 2.71
C VAL A 117 -10.99 -14.07 3.97
N LYS A 118 -9.67 -13.91 4.14
CA LYS A 118 -9.13 -13.19 5.31
C LYS A 118 -9.58 -11.72 5.35
N MET A 119 -9.65 -11.04 4.20
CA MET A 119 -10.09 -9.64 4.12
C MET A 119 -11.57 -9.52 4.50
N THR A 120 -12.42 -10.39 3.95
CA THR A 120 -13.85 -10.43 4.29
C THR A 120 -14.05 -10.78 5.78
N ALA A 121 -13.31 -11.75 6.30
CA ALA A 121 -13.38 -12.13 7.71
C ALA A 121 -12.92 -10.98 8.63
N LEU A 122 -11.84 -10.29 8.28
CA LEU A 122 -11.36 -9.11 9.02
C LEU A 122 -12.40 -8.00 8.99
N MET A 123 -13.01 -7.73 7.82
CA MET A 123 -14.05 -6.71 7.68
C MET A 123 -15.29 -7.05 8.54
N ILE A 124 -15.73 -8.32 8.53
CA ILE A 124 -16.83 -8.80 9.37
C ILE A 124 -16.48 -8.65 10.84
N LEU A 125 -15.28 -9.08 11.26
CA LEU A 125 -14.83 -9.00 12.64
C LEU A 125 -14.80 -7.55 13.14
N ILE A 126 -14.25 -6.63 12.33
CA ILE A 126 -14.24 -5.20 12.66
C ILE A 126 -15.67 -4.65 12.72
N THR A 127 -16.54 -5.03 11.79
CA THR A 127 -17.95 -4.61 11.80
C THR A 127 -18.68 -5.09 13.06
N LEU A 128 -18.42 -6.32 13.50
CA LEU A 128 -18.99 -6.89 14.73
C LEU A 128 -18.42 -6.25 15.99
N MET A 129 -17.10 -6.01 16.05
CA MET A 129 -16.46 -5.34 17.19
C MET A 129 -16.87 -3.87 17.31
N ASN A 130 -17.18 -3.21 16.20
CA ASN A 130 -17.63 -1.81 16.13
C ASN A 130 -19.16 -1.67 16.09
N SER A 131 -19.91 -2.77 16.26
CA SER A 131 -21.38 -2.81 16.30
C SER A 131 -22.00 -2.06 17.49
N ALA A 132 -21.22 -1.29 18.24
CA ALA A 132 -21.66 -0.41 19.32
C ALA A 132 -21.97 1.04 18.86
N GLY A 133 -21.84 1.38 17.57
CA GLY A 133 -22.40 2.64 17.04
C GLY A 133 -21.50 3.51 16.16
N GLY A 134 -20.38 2.99 15.64
CA GLY A 134 -19.52 3.74 14.72
C GLY A 134 -20.17 3.92 13.34
N LYS A 135 -20.15 5.14 12.78
CA LYS A 135 -20.62 5.38 11.40
C LYS A 135 -19.70 4.65 10.42
N ALA A 136 -20.23 4.20 9.28
CA ALA A 136 -19.42 3.54 8.24
C ALA A 136 -18.25 4.41 7.73
N SER A 137 -18.39 5.74 7.80
CA SER A 137 -17.33 6.71 7.52
C SER A 137 -16.14 6.60 8.47
N ASP A 138 -16.42 6.38 9.76
CA ASP A 138 -15.41 6.36 10.81
C ASP A 138 -14.60 5.07 10.71
N LEU A 139 -15.31 3.94 10.50
CA LEU A 139 -14.71 2.64 10.19
C LEU A 139 -13.82 2.69 8.95
N PHE A 140 -14.28 3.34 7.88
CA PHE A 140 -13.50 3.51 6.66
C PHE A 140 -12.26 4.37 6.91
N GLY A 141 -12.40 5.45 7.69
CA GLY A 141 -11.29 6.32 8.09
C GLY A 141 -10.22 5.58 8.87
N GLU A 142 -10.60 4.81 9.90
CA GLU A 142 -9.69 4.03 10.73
C GLU A 142 -8.98 2.93 9.91
N LEU A 143 -9.73 2.18 9.09
CA LEU A 143 -9.15 1.18 8.19
C LEU A 143 -8.14 1.80 7.20
N THR A 144 -8.48 2.95 6.65
CA THR A 144 -7.59 3.69 5.73
C THR A 144 -6.36 4.19 6.47
N GLY A 145 -6.50 4.69 7.71
CA GLY A 145 -5.39 5.11 8.56
C GLY A 145 -4.40 3.97 8.81
N ILE A 146 -4.89 2.82 9.31
CA ILE A 146 -4.07 1.61 9.54
C ILE A 146 -3.39 1.16 8.24
N ALA A 147 -4.13 1.10 7.12
CA ALA A 147 -3.58 0.69 5.84
C ALA A 147 -2.46 1.63 5.35
N VAL A 148 -2.68 2.95 5.43
CA VAL A 148 -1.68 3.95 5.04
C VAL A 148 -0.44 3.82 5.90
N LEU A 149 -0.58 3.75 7.22
CA LEU A 149 0.56 3.59 8.14
C LEU A 149 1.34 2.31 7.89
N LEU A 150 0.65 1.20 7.60
CA LEU A 150 1.30 -0.06 7.26
C LEU A 150 2.05 0.02 5.92
N THR A 151 1.54 0.76 4.94
CA THR A 151 2.25 1.01 3.66
C THR A 151 3.40 2.01 3.78
N MET A 152 3.41 2.88 4.80
CA MET A 152 4.52 3.82 5.04
C MET A 152 5.81 3.11 5.43
N LEU A 153 5.74 1.96 6.11
CA LEU A 153 6.93 1.17 6.47
C LEU A 153 7.72 0.67 5.23
N PRO A 154 7.09 0.00 4.25
CA PRO A 154 7.73 -0.32 2.97
C PRO A 154 8.32 0.89 2.25
N TYR A 155 7.63 2.05 2.28
CA TYR A 155 8.12 3.28 1.66
C TYR A 155 9.35 3.84 2.37
N PHE A 156 9.34 3.86 3.69
CA PHE A 156 10.51 4.23 4.49
C PHE A 156 11.68 3.30 4.19
N TYR A 157 11.47 1.99 4.18
CA TYR A 157 12.50 1.02 3.83
C TYR A 157 13.07 1.25 2.41
N SER A 158 12.19 1.56 1.44
CA SER A 158 12.59 1.86 0.07
C SER A 158 13.43 3.13 -0.03
N CYS A 159 13.10 4.16 0.77
CA CYS A 159 13.90 5.40 0.84
C CYS A 159 15.29 5.15 1.45
N VAL A 160 15.37 4.34 2.51
CA VAL A 160 16.64 3.95 3.14
C VAL A 160 17.49 3.10 2.20
N ASP A 161 16.88 2.14 1.49
CA ASP A 161 17.58 1.32 0.51
C ASP A 161 18.13 2.17 -0.64
N LEU A 162 17.37 3.17 -1.11
CA LEU A 162 17.84 4.10 -2.15
C LEU A 162 19.08 4.90 -1.69
N ILE A 163 19.09 5.38 -0.45
CA ILE A 163 20.25 6.05 0.15
C ILE A 163 21.46 5.09 0.23
N ARG A 164 21.23 3.82 0.57
CA ARG A 164 22.28 2.80 0.66
C ARG A 164 22.83 2.39 -0.71
N PHE A 165 21.97 2.34 -1.74
CA PHE A 165 22.30 1.83 -3.07
C PHE A 165 23.00 2.86 -3.96
N GLU A 166 22.58 4.13 -3.92
CA GLU A 166 23.16 5.17 -4.78
C GLU A 166 24.44 5.80 -4.22
N GLY A 167 24.70 5.67 -2.92
CA GLY A 167 25.84 6.31 -2.25
C GLY A 167 25.79 7.85 -2.34
N VAL A 168 26.69 8.53 -1.62
CA VAL A 168 26.75 10.00 -1.64
C VAL A 168 27.52 10.46 -2.89
N ASN A 169 26.89 10.36 -4.06
CA ASN A 169 27.47 10.87 -5.32
C ASN A 169 26.74 12.14 -5.78
N ILE A 170 27.50 13.16 -6.25
CA ILE A 170 26.99 14.51 -6.54
C ILE A 170 25.92 14.53 -7.66
N ARG A 171 25.94 13.53 -8.55
CA ARG A 171 24.97 13.39 -9.65
C ARG A 171 23.60 12.86 -9.20
N ASN A 172 23.51 12.39 -7.95
CA ASN A 172 22.33 11.81 -7.33
C ASN A 172 21.81 12.66 -6.16
N PHE A 173 22.27 13.91 -6.02
CA PHE A 173 21.87 14.79 -4.93
C PHE A 173 20.34 15.04 -4.90
N VAL A 174 19.70 15.09 -6.07
CA VAL A 174 18.23 15.18 -6.18
C VAL A 174 17.55 13.93 -5.62
N SER A 175 18.07 12.74 -5.93
CA SER A 175 17.55 11.47 -5.42
C SER A 175 17.70 11.40 -3.90
N LEU A 176 18.87 11.81 -3.38
CA LEU A 176 19.16 11.86 -1.95
C LEU A 176 18.22 12.82 -1.22
N ILE A 177 17.99 14.03 -1.74
CA ILE A 177 17.02 14.99 -1.17
C ILE A 177 15.61 14.37 -1.17
N CYS A 178 15.18 13.78 -2.29
CA CYS A 178 13.88 13.13 -2.38
C CYS A 178 13.72 12.00 -1.35
N SER A 179 14.73 11.16 -1.15
CA SER A 179 14.72 10.10 -0.13
C SER A 179 14.66 10.66 1.28
N VAL A 180 15.42 11.71 1.59
CA VAL A 180 15.40 12.36 2.90
C VAL A 180 14.03 12.98 3.17
N LEU A 181 13.47 13.70 2.20
CA LEU A 181 12.10 14.26 2.30
C LEU A 181 11.05 13.15 2.47
N GLY A 182 11.19 12.03 1.76
CA GLY A 182 10.34 10.86 1.92
C GLY A 182 10.41 10.27 3.33
N CYS A 183 11.62 10.12 3.87
CA CYS A 183 11.81 9.68 5.26
C CYS A 183 11.17 10.64 6.26
N VAL A 184 11.38 11.94 6.11
CA VAL A 184 10.76 12.96 6.98
C VAL A 184 9.24 12.91 6.88
N PHE A 185 8.67 12.74 5.68
CA PHE A 185 7.24 12.57 5.48
C PHE A 185 6.70 11.34 6.22
N CYS A 186 7.38 10.18 6.12
CA CYS A 186 7.00 8.99 6.87
C CYS A 186 7.02 9.23 8.38
N PHE A 187 8.01 9.95 8.91
CA PHE A 187 8.05 10.31 10.33
C PHE A 187 6.89 11.22 10.73
N ILE A 188 6.56 12.23 9.93
CA ILE A 188 5.41 13.12 10.18
C ILE A 188 4.10 12.31 10.19
N ALA A 189 3.92 11.40 9.23
CA ALA A 189 2.75 10.54 9.18
C ALA A 189 2.63 9.64 10.43
N LEU A 190 3.76 9.07 10.90
CA LEU A 190 3.78 8.26 12.13
C LEU A 190 3.50 9.09 13.39
N MET A 191 3.96 10.34 13.44
CA MET A 191 3.64 11.26 14.55
C MET A 191 2.15 11.64 14.58
N GLY A 192 1.48 11.67 13.43
CA GLY A 192 0.06 11.96 13.33
C GLY A 192 -0.87 10.77 13.61
N ALA A 193 -0.31 9.56 13.77
CA ALA A 193 -1.08 8.34 14.02
C ALA A 193 -1.61 8.28 15.46
N SER A 194 -2.78 7.67 15.64
CA SER A 194 -3.29 7.38 16.98
C SER A 194 -2.46 6.28 17.66
N SER A 195 -2.44 6.26 19.00
CA SER A 195 -1.64 5.30 19.78
C SER A 195 -1.94 3.84 19.42
N PHE A 196 -3.20 3.53 19.07
CA PHE A 196 -3.62 2.19 18.66
C PHE A 196 -3.07 1.80 17.29
N GLU A 197 -3.18 2.68 16.30
CA GLU A 197 -2.67 2.45 14.95
C GLU A 197 -1.14 2.34 14.91
N LEU A 198 -0.47 3.17 15.71
CA LEU A 198 0.98 3.15 15.86
C LEU A 198 1.45 1.82 16.47
N ALA A 199 0.80 1.37 17.56
CA ALA A 199 1.10 0.09 18.18
C ALA A 199 0.89 -1.08 17.20
N GLY A 200 -0.21 -1.08 16.45
CA GLY A 200 -0.47 -2.10 15.42
C GLY A 200 0.62 -2.13 14.35
N THR A 201 1.05 -0.96 13.87
CA THR A 201 2.10 -0.82 12.86
C THR A 201 3.45 -1.33 13.38
N PHE A 202 3.83 -1.00 14.62
CA PHE A 202 5.07 -1.49 15.25
C PHE A 202 5.07 -3.00 15.46
N ILE A 203 3.98 -3.58 15.98
CA ILE A 203 3.86 -5.03 16.20
C ILE A 203 4.04 -5.76 14.86
N VAL A 204 3.35 -5.33 13.81
CA VAL A 204 3.46 -5.95 12.49
C VAL A 204 4.87 -5.78 11.93
N SER A 205 5.48 -4.60 12.07
CA SER A 205 6.86 -4.35 11.65
C SER A 205 7.86 -5.28 12.34
N LEU A 206 7.74 -5.45 13.67
CA LEU A 206 8.59 -6.33 14.45
C LEU A 206 8.40 -7.80 14.07
N ILE A 207 7.17 -8.24 13.80
CA ILE A 207 6.91 -9.60 13.29
C ILE A 207 7.61 -9.80 11.95
N ILE A 208 7.48 -8.86 11.01
CA ILE A 208 8.13 -8.92 9.70
C ILE A 208 9.65 -8.99 9.86
N LEU A 209 10.22 -8.14 10.73
CA LEU A 209 11.66 -8.11 11.02
C LEU A 209 12.13 -9.41 11.69
N MET A 210 11.34 -9.98 12.61
CA MET A 210 11.67 -11.24 13.29
C MET A 210 11.69 -12.41 12.30
N PHE A 211 10.69 -12.49 11.40
CA PHE A 211 10.67 -13.47 10.31
C PHE A 211 11.87 -13.29 9.36
N TYR A 212 12.18 -12.05 8.99
CA TYR A 212 13.31 -11.75 8.11
C TYR A 212 14.67 -12.05 8.76
N ALA A 213 14.86 -11.67 10.03
CA ALA A 213 16.09 -11.88 10.80
C ALA A 213 16.35 -13.38 11.05
N ARG A 214 15.31 -14.15 11.42
CA ARG A 214 15.41 -15.60 11.61
C ARG A 214 15.86 -16.29 10.32
N LYS A 215 15.32 -15.87 9.18
CA LYS A 215 15.67 -16.40 7.87
C LYS A 215 17.06 -15.98 7.38
N MET A 216 17.48 -14.75 7.67
CA MET A 216 18.87 -14.30 7.41
C MET A 216 19.86 -15.15 8.21
N HIS A 217 19.52 -15.50 9.46
CA HIS A 217 20.31 -16.40 10.28
C HIS A 217 20.37 -17.82 9.68
N GLU A 218 19.25 -18.37 9.22
CA GLU A 218 19.19 -19.68 8.55
C GLU A 218 19.96 -19.70 7.21
N ARG A 219 19.95 -18.61 6.43
CA ARG A 219 20.76 -18.49 5.20
C ARG A 219 22.25 -18.35 5.50
N GLN A 220 22.62 -17.61 6.55
CA GLN A 220 24.01 -17.50 6.99
C GLN A 220 24.53 -18.82 7.55
N SER A 221 23.73 -19.57 8.33
CA SER A 221 24.12 -20.89 8.84
C SER A 221 24.31 -21.91 7.71
N HIS A 222 23.40 -21.97 6.73
CA HIS A 222 23.55 -22.85 5.56
C HIS A 222 24.73 -22.48 4.65
N SER A 223 25.07 -21.19 4.53
CA SER A 223 26.26 -20.75 3.81
C SER A 223 27.55 -21.15 4.54
N MET A 224 27.53 -21.16 5.88
CA MET A 224 28.69 -21.53 6.68
C MET A 224 28.92 -23.04 6.61
N ASP A 225 27.87 -23.86 6.76
CA ASP A 225 27.97 -25.32 6.68
C ASP A 225 28.47 -25.83 5.32
N ASN A 226 28.04 -25.21 4.21
CA ASN A 226 28.53 -25.56 2.87
C ASN A 226 30.00 -25.17 2.65
N HIS A 227 30.48 -24.09 3.26
CA HIS A 227 31.90 -23.73 3.19
C HIS A 227 32.77 -24.67 4.04
N THR A 228 32.28 -25.15 5.19
CA THR A 228 33.00 -26.15 5.99
C THR A 228 33.03 -27.52 5.30
N ALA A 229 31.94 -27.93 4.64
CA ALA A 229 31.88 -29.18 3.87
C ALA A 229 32.73 -29.16 2.60
N SER A 230 32.83 -28.01 1.91
CA SER A 230 33.69 -27.86 0.71
C SER A 230 35.18 -27.78 1.01
N ASN A 231 35.57 -27.40 2.24
CA ASN A 231 36.97 -27.35 2.67
C ASN A 231 37.44 -28.63 3.37
N ALA A 232 36.54 -29.61 3.56
CA ALA A 232 36.83 -30.91 4.17
C ALA A 232 37.03 -32.04 3.14
N HIS A 233 37.04 -31.72 1.84
CA HIS A 233 37.29 -32.62 0.71
C HIS A 233 38.58 -32.25 -0.02
#